data_AF-A0ABD0MZH5-F1
#
_entry.id   AF-A0ABD0MZH5-F1
#
_cell.length_a   1.000
_cell.length_b   1.000
_cell.length_c   1.000
_cell.angle_alpha   90.00
_cell.angle_beta   90.00
_cell.angle_gamma   90.00
#
_symmetry.space_group_name_H-M   'P 1'
#
loop_
_entity.id
_entity.type
_entity.pdbx_description
1 polymer ?
#
loop_
_entity_poly.entity_id
_entity_poly.type
_entity_poly.pdbx_seq_one_letter_code
_entity_poly.pdbx_strand_id
1 'polypeptide(L)'
;HEEVSVWLFRDIVTKELKDELKDDDLIFITELIKGVDTSHEEWTATGRNVEKSFLYEIVVNQWNGIDVRKWDYFARDCHYLGISNSFDHQRMLNSARVCEVNMRNHICFRDKVADSIYDMFHTRYTLYLQAYQHKIVNIIEEKISKALLAAKDKSTKLSQAVESISEIKTRKDPKEVDENTRTNVLKKFIKLT
;
A
#
# COMPACT_ATOMS: atom_id res chain seq x y z
N HIS A 1 -5.62 3.84 3.81
CA HIS A 1 -5.95 4.12 2.39
C HIS A 1 -6.24 2.81 1.66
N GLU A 2 -5.63 1.71 2.08
CA GLU A 2 -5.87 0.33 1.68
C GLU A 2 -7.36 -0.09 1.78
N GLU A 3 -8.02 0.15 2.91
CA GLU A 3 -9.46 -0.11 3.04
C GLU A 3 -10.31 0.70 2.06
N VAL A 4 -9.87 1.92 1.71
CA VAL A 4 -10.53 2.77 0.70
C VAL A 4 -10.42 2.10 -0.67
N SER A 5 -9.23 1.62 -0.99
CA SER A 5 -8.96 0.93 -2.25
C SER A 5 -9.79 -0.33 -2.39
N VAL A 6 -9.95 -1.12 -1.33
CA VAL A 6 -10.82 -2.31 -1.32
C VAL A 6 -12.27 -1.94 -1.58
N TRP A 7 -12.76 -0.90 -0.90
CA TRP A 7 -14.13 -0.47 -1.13
C TRP A 7 -14.33 0.02 -2.57
N LEU A 8 -13.44 0.87 -3.07
CA LEU A 8 -13.54 1.42 -4.43
C LEU A 8 -13.47 0.30 -5.47
N PHE A 9 -12.57 -0.66 -5.27
CA PHE A 9 -12.49 -1.86 -6.09
C PHE A 9 -13.82 -2.61 -6.13
N ARG A 10 -14.46 -2.85 -4.97
CA ARG A 10 -15.76 -3.54 -4.91
C ARG A 10 -16.88 -2.73 -5.59
N ASP A 11 -16.85 -1.41 -5.47
CA ASP A 11 -17.80 -0.52 -6.14
C ASP A 11 -17.65 -0.60 -7.67
N ILE A 12 -16.42 -0.52 -8.18
CA ILE A 12 -16.11 -0.70 -9.62
C ILE A 12 -16.58 -2.07 -10.10
N VAL A 13 -16.24 -3.15 -9.39
CA VAL A 13 -16.67 -4.50 -9.78
C VAL A 13 -18.19 -4.60 -9.85
N THR A 14 -18.89 -4.09 -8.84
CA THR A 14 -20.35 -4.17 -8.80
C THR A 14 -21.02 -3.42 -9.96
N LYS A 15 -20.41 -2.31 -10.40
CA LYS A 15 -20.94 -1.45 -11.47
C LYS A 15 -20.56 -1.92 -12.87
N GLU A 16 -19.34 -2.43 -13.05
CA GLU A 16 -18.75 -2.60 -14.38
C GLU A 16 -18.27 -4.04 -14.68
N LEU A 17 -17.88 -4.83 -13.66
CA LEU A 17 -17.17 -6.10 -13.85
C LEU A 17 -17.84 -7.31 -13.16
N LYS A 18 -19.12 -7.20 -12.85
CA LYS A 18 -19.83 -8.15 -11.97
C LYS A 18 -19.75 -9.60 -12.46
N ASP A 19 -19.74 -9.81 -13.76
CA ASP A 19 -19.71 -11.14 -14.38
C ASP A 19 -18.30 -11.57 -14.83
N GLU A 20 -17.28 -10.73 -14.62
CA GLU A 20 -15.90 -10.99 -15.06
C GLU A 20 -15.02 -11.66 -13.99
N LEU A 21 -15.40 -11.53 -12.71
CA LEU A 21 -14.61 -12.02 -11.57
C LEU A 21 -15.38 -13.05 -10.75
N LYS A 22 -14.70 -14.15 -10.40
CA LYS A 22 -15.22 -15.14 -9.45
C LYS A 22 -15.07 -14.63 -8.02
N ASP A 23 -15.89 -15.14 -7.12
CA ASP A 23 -15.84 -14.77 -5.69
C ASP A 23 -14.44 -14.96 -5.09
N ASP A 24 -13.77 -16.09 -5.39
CA ASP A 24 -12.39 -16.34 -4.94
C ASP A 24 -11.38 -15.31 -5.48
N ASP A 25 -11.59 -14.81 -6.69
CA ASP A 25 -10.74 -13.77 -7.30
C ASP A 25 -10.98 -12.40 -6.65
N LEU A 26 -12.22 -12.10 -6.27
CA LEU A 26 -12.56 -10.88 -5.52
C LEU A 26 -11.93 -10.87 -4.13
N ILE A 27 -11.96 -12.01 -3.45
CA ILE A 27 -11.30 -12.21 -2.16
C ILE A 27 -9.79 -12.05 -2.35
N PHE A 28 -9.20 -12.75 -3.31
CA PHE A 28 -7.77 -12.70 -3.58
C PHE A 28 -7.30 -11.27 -3.88
N ILE A 29 -7.97 -10.53 -4.77
CA ILE A 29 -7.59 -9.14 -5.09
C ILE A 29 -7.75 -8.23 -3.86
N THR A 30 -8.81 -8.41 -3.07
CA THR A 30 -8.99 -7.67 -1.81
C THR A 30 -7.82 -7.92 -0.86
N GLU A 31 -7.41 -9.18 -0.70
CA GLU A 31 -6.27 -9.57 0.14
C GLU A 31 -4.94 -9.05 -0.42
N LEU A 32 -4.74 -8.99 -1.75
CA LEU A 32 -3.56 -8.37 -2.36
C LEU A 32 -3.46 -6.86 -2.06
N ILE A 33 -4.60 -6.16 -2.03
CA ILE A 33 -4.66 -4.72 -1.74
C ILE A 33 -4.37 -4.45 -0.26
N LYS A 34 -4.94 -5.24 0.66
CA LYS A 34 -4.69 -5.13 2.10
C LYS A 34 -3.27 -5.61 2.47
N GLY A 35 -2.79 -6.60 1.74
CA GLY A 35 -1.61 -7.39 2.06
C GLY A 35 -1.96 -8.54 3.03
N VAL A 36 -1.21 -9.62 2.89
CA VAL A 36 -1.26 -10.79 3.78
C VAL A 36 0.15 -11.02 4.30
N ASP A 37 0.30 -11.19 5.61
CA ASP A 37 1.58 -11.55 6.22
C ASP A 37 1.91 -13.02 5.95
N THR A 38 2.71 -13.25 4.91
CA THR A 38 3.20 -14.58 4.53
C THR A 38 4.31 -15.09 5.45
N SER A 39 4.70 -14.37 6.51
CA SER A 39 5.67 -14.85 7.51
C SER A 39 5.04 -15.61 8.67
N HIS A 40 3.73 -15.40 8.89
CA HIS A 40 2.99 -15.98 10.00
C HIS A 40 2.92 -17.51 9.90
N GLU A 41 3.06 -18.25 11.01
CA GLU A 41 3.07 -19.73 10.96
C GLU A 41 1.79 -20.30 10.32
N GLU A 42 0.64 -19.75 10.70
CA GLU A 42 -0.67 -20.13 10.16
C GLU A 42 -0.98 -19.44 8.82
N TRP A 43 -1.65 -20.17 7.92
CA TRP A 43 -2.13 -19.62 6.66
C TRP A 43 -3.47 -18.89 6.87
N THR A 44 -3.47 -17.57 6.68
CA THR A 44 -4.63 -16.71 6.97
C THR A 44 -5.41 -16.30 5.73
N ALA A 45 -4.83 -16.42 4.53
CA ALA A 45 -5.49 -16.03 3.29
C ALA A 45 -6.52 -17.08 2.84
N THR A 46 -7.60 -16.60 2.25
CA THR A 46 -8.71 -17.43 1.78
C THR A 46 -8.88 -17.37 0.26
N GLY A 47 -8.41 -16.30 -0.39
CA GLY A 47 -8.50 -16.15 -1.84
C GLY A 47 -7.65 -17.15 -2.63
N ARG A 48 -6.58 -17.67 -2.02
CA ARG A 48 -5.72 -18.72 -2.59
C ARG A 48 -5.23 -19.66 -1.49
N ASN A 49 -4.81 -20.84 -1.92
CA ASN A 49 -4.19 -21.84 -1.07
C ASN A 49 -2.71 -21.53 -0.77
N VAL A 50 -2.16 -22.15 0.27
CA VAL A 50 -0.80 -21.92 0.77
C VAL A 50 0.28 -22.19 -0.28
N GLU A 51 0.02 -23.09 -1.22
CA GLU A 51 0.92 -23.41 -2.34
C GLU A 51 1.14 -22.20 -3.27
N LYS A 52 0.22 -21.23 -3.26
CA LYS A 52 0.28 -19.97 -4.02
C LYS A 52 0.61 -18.74 -3.16
N SER A 53 1.13 -18.95 -1.95
CA SER A 53 1.50 -17.90 -0.99
C SER A 53 2.39 -16.79 -1.58
N PHE A 54 3.38 -17.15 -2.41
CA PHE A 54 4.24 -16.19 -3.11
C PHE A 54 3.50 -15.12 -3.92
N LEU A 55 2.25 -15.34 -4.35
CA LEU A 55 1.48 -14.34 -5.09
C LEU A 55 1.15 -13.11 -4.22
N TYR A 56 1.01 -13.29 -2.90
CA TYR A 56 0.73 -12.21 -1.97
C TYR A 56 1.94 -11.30 -1.70
N GLU A 57 3.13 -11.72 -2.12
CA GLU A 57 4.38 -10.97 -1.98
C GLU A 57 4.62 -9.99 -3.13
N ILE A 58 3.74 -9.96 -4.13
CA ILE A 58 3.94 -9.16 -5.35
C ILE A 58 3.50 -7.70 -5.14
N VAL A 59 2.26 -7.48 -4.69
CA VAL A 59 1.61 -6.13 -4.68
C VAL A 59 1.86 -5.40 -3.36
N VAL A 60 1.51 -6.03 -2.24
CA VAL A 60 1.74 -5.52 -0.88
C VAL A 60 2.37 -6.64 -0.06
N ASN A 61 3.70 -6.66 -0.07
CA ASN A 61 4.47 -7.65 0.66
C ASN A 61 4.54 -7.26 2.14
N GLN A 62 3.73 -7.88 2.99
CA GLN A 62 3.75 -7.60 4.43
C GLN A 62 4.89 -8.30 5.16
N TRP A 63 5.48 -9.36 4.58
CA TRP A 63 6.59 -10.07 5.22
C TRP A 63 7.85 -9.21 5.32
N ASN A 64 8.29 -8.63 4.20
CA ASN A 64 9.56 -7.89 4.15
C ASN A 64 9.48 -6.55 3.41
N GLY A 65 8.34 -6.23 2.80
CA GLY A 65 8.14 -4.96 2.10
C GLY A 65 8.85 -4.85 0.76
N ILE A 66 9.36 -5.92 0.16
CA ILE A 66 9.86 -5.92 -1.22
C ILE A 66 8.67 -6.19 -2.15
N ASP A 67 8.14 -5.15 -2.78
CA ASP A 67 6.94 -5.22 -3.64
C ASP A 67 7.00 -4.26 -4.84
N VAL A 68 6.23 -4.57 -5.89
CA VAL A 68 6.20 -3.80 -7.14
C VAL A 68 5.68 -2.38 -6.95
N ARG A 69 4.84 -2.14 -5.92
CA ARG A 69 4.38 -0.80 -5.55
C ARG A 69 5.57 0.13 -5.27
N LYS A 70 6.57 -0.35 -4.52
CA LYS A 70 7.80 0.42 -4.24
C LYS A 70 8.62 0.66 -5.48
N TRP A 71 8.77 -0.36 -6.32
CA TRP A 71 9.58 -0.27 -7.52
C TRP A 71 9.07 0.82 -8.46
N ASP A 72 7.75 0.90 -8.65
CA ASP A 72 7.13 1.93 -9.48
C ASP A 72 7.37 3.34 -8.92
N TYR A 73 6.99 3.59 -7.66
CA TYR A 73 7.09 4.95 -7.13
C TYR A 73 8.56 5.39 -6.95
N PHE A 74 9.51 4.47 -6.72
CA PHE A 74 10.94 4.83 -6.74
C PHE A 74 11.35 5.36 -8.11
N ALA A 75 11.07 4.61 -9.18
CA ALA A 75 11.44 5.03 -10.53
C ALA A 75 10.74 6.33 -10.94
N ARG A 76 9.43 6.41 -10.65
CA ARG A 76 8.58 7.57 -10.96
C ARG A 76 9.03 8.81 -10.20
N ASP A 77 9.14 8.74 -8.89
CA ASP A 77 9.39 9.91 -8.06
C ASP A 77 10.83 10.39 -8.23
N CYS A 78 11.81 9.49 -8.33
CA CYS A 78 13.19 9.86 -8.66
C CYS A 78 13.27 10.62 -9.99
N HIS A 79 12.56 10.17 -11.03
CA HIS A 79 12.50 10.86 -12.32
C HIS A 79 11.96 12.28 -12.19
N TYR A 80 10.82 12.47 -11.53
CA TYR A 80 10.17 13.79 -11.42
C TYR A 80 10.85 14.73 -10.42
N LEU A 81 11.52 14.20 -9.40
CA LEU A 81 12.23 14.97 -8.40
C LEU A 81 13.69 15.29 -8.80
N GLY A 82 14.19 14.68 -9.87
CA GLY A 82 15.60 14.81 -10.27
C GLY A 82 16.57 14.14 -9.29
N ILE A 83 16.11 13.11 -8.58
CA ILE A 83 16.91 12.32 -7.64
C ILE A 83 17.36 11.05 -8.37
N SER A 84 18.63 10.67 -8.24
CA SER A 84 19.11 9.41 -8.82
C SER A 84 18.45 8.21 -8.15
N ASN A 85 17.89 7.30 -8.96
CA ASN A 85 17.44 5.99 -8.50
C ASN A 85 18.57 4.96 -8.71
N SER A 86 19.16 4.44 -7.64
CA SER A 86 20.18 3.38 -7.73
C SER A 86 19.57 1.97 -7.85
N PHE A 87 18.28 1.82 -7.59
CA PHE A 87 17.59 0.54 -7.60
C PHE A 87 17.13 0.11 -9.01
N ASP A 88 17.72 -0.97 -9.52
CA ASP A 88 17.35 -1.62 -10.77
C ASP A 88 16.34 -2.77 -10.53
N HIS A 89 15.06 -2.44 -10.67
CA HIS A 89 13.96 -3.40 -10.52
C HIS A 89 13.95 -4.48 -11.61
N GLN A 90 14.46 -4.21 -12.82
CA GLN A 90 14.49 -5.19 -13.90
C GLN A 90 15.51 -6.29 -13.61
N ARG A 91 16.69 -5.91 -13.09
CA ARG A 91 17.70 -6.87 -12.60
C ARG A 91 17.15 -7.73 -11.46
N MET A 92 16.43 -7.12 -10.52
CA MET A 92 15.77 -7.86 -9.43
C MET A 92 14.75 -8.87 -9.96
N LEU A 93 13.83 -8.43 -10.83
CA LEU A 93 12.80 -9.29 -11.41
C LEU A 93 13.38 -10.49 -12.17
N ASN A 94 14.43 -10.27 -12.97
CA ASN A 94 15.09 -11.34 -13.71
C ASN A 94 15.73 -12.41 -12.79
N SER A 95 16.09 -12.03 -11.56
CA SER A 95 16.68 -12.92 -10.56
C SER A 95 15.67 -13.64 -9.67
N ALA A 96 14.40 -13.23 -9.68
CA ALA A 96 13.36 -13.75 -8.80
C ALA A 96 12.98 -15.20 -9.16
N ARG A 97 12.85 -16.06 -8.16
CA ARG A 97 12.36 -17.45 -8.26
C ARG A 97 11.42 -17.75 -7.10
N VAL A 98 10.53 -18.71 -7.29
CA VAL A 98 9.71 -19.24 -6.19
C VAL A 98 10.45 -20.42 -5.59
N CYS A 99 10.70 -20.39 -4.29
CA CYS A 99 11.37 -21.45 -3.55
C CYS A 99 10.55 -21.80 -2.30
N GLU A 100 10.64 -23.05 -1.86
CA GLU A 100 10.08 -23.47 -0.59
C GLU A 100 11.01 -23.04 0.57
N VAL A 101 10.50 -22.27 1.52
CA VAL A 101 11.16 -21.84 2.75
C VAL A 101 10.19 -22.10 3.89
N ASN A 102 10.60 -22.87 4.91
CA ASN A 102 9.76 -23.23 6.06
C ASN A 102 8.39 -23.80 5.66
N MET A 103 8.36 -24.73 4.69
CA MET A 103 7.13 -25.37 4.16
C MET A 103 6.16 -24.42 3.45
N ARG A 104 6.61 -23.24 3.02
CA ARG A 104 5.83 -22.26 2.28
C ARG A 104 6.57 -21.76 1.04
N ASN A 105 5.84 -21.45 -0.03
CA ASN A 105 6.42 -20.93 -1.26
C ASN A 105 6.61 -19.41 -1.17
N HIS A 106 7.85 -18.96 -1.26
CA HIS A 106 8.24 -17.57 -1.15
C HIS A 106 8.94 -17.08 -2.42
N ILE A 107 8.86 -15.77 -2.70
CA ILE A 107 9.70 -15.14 -3.72
C ILE A 107 11.11 -15.00 -3.14
N CYS A 108 12.06 -15.68 -3.76
CA CYS A 108 13.48 -15.60 -3.44
C CYS A 108 14.24 -14.90 -4.57
N PHE A 109 15.24 -14.11 -4.18
CA PHE A 109 16.15 -13.46 -5.11
C PHE A 109 17.50 -14.17 -5.06
N ARG A 110 18.22 -14.14 -6.19
CA ARG A 110 19.55 -14.74 -6.27
C ARG A 110 20.53 -14.00 -5.35
N ASP A 111 21.36 -14.74 -4.63
CA ASP A 111 22.41 -14.23 -3.73
C ASP A 111 23.18 -13.00 -4.27
N LYS A 112 23.61 -13.03 -5.54
CA LYS A 112 24.38 -11.96 -6.19
C LYS A 112 23.64 -10.63 -6.40
N VAL A 113 22.35 -10.56 -6.09
CA VAL A 113 21.56 -9.32 -6.12
C VAL A 113 21.28 -8.77 -4.72
N ALA A 114 21.93 -9.29 -3.67
CA ALA A 114 21.82 -8.77 -2.32
C ALA A 114 22.09 -7.26 -2.26
N ASP A 115 23.14 -6.77 -2.95
CA ASP A 115 23.46 -5.33 -3.03
C ASP A 115 22.30 -4.51 -3.62
N SER A 116 21.57 -5.06 -4.61
CA SER A 116 20.41 -4.38 -5.19
C SER A 116 19.26 -4.25 -4.18
N ILE A 117 19.13 -5.16 -3.22
CA ILE A 117 18.16 -5.02 -2.11
C ILE A 117 18.61 -3.89 -1.17
N TYR A 118 19.90 -3.77 -0.86
CA TYR A 118 20.43 -2.64 -0.08
C TYR A 118 20.18 -1.30 -0.80
N ASP A 119 20.44 -1.24 -2.10
CA ASP A 119 20.16 -0.05 -2.94
C ASP A 119 18.67 0.33 -2.91
N MET A 120 17.77 -0.66 -2.89
CA MET A 120 16.32 -0.44 -2.77
C MET A 120 15.97 0.31 -1.48
N PHE A 121 16.45 -0.18 -0.34
CA PHE A 121 16.17 0.44 0.96
C PHE A 121 16.89 1.78 1.11
N HIS A 122 18.09 1.93 0.54
CA HIS A 122 18.80 3.21 0.49
C HIS A 122 18.03 4.25 -0.33
N THR A 123 17.52 3.88 -1.51
CA THR A 123 16.68 4.75 -2.36
C THR A 123 15.44 5.20 -1.60
N ARG A 124 14.76 4.27 -0.90
CA ARG A 124 13.60 4.60 -0.05
C ARG A 124 13.95 5.64 1.01
N TYR A 125 15.07 5.46 1.70
CA TYR A 125 15.53 6.37 2.74
C TYR A 125 15.84 7.77 2.18
N THR A 126 16.52 7.83 1.03
CA THR A 126 16.84 9.08 0.32
C THR A 126 15.57 9.84 -0.08
N LEU A 127 14.61 9.18 -0.73
CA LEU A 127 13.32 9.79 -1.10
C LEU A 127 12.55 10.27 0.13
N TYR A 128 12.55 9.49 1.21
CA TYR A 128 11.89 9.86 2.46
C TYR A 128 12.45 11.16 3.05
N LEU A 129 13.78 11.27 3.17
CA LEU A 129 14.40 12.45 3.76
C LEU A 129 14.38 13.68 2.84
N GLN A 130 14.69 13.49 1.56
CA GLN A 130 14.89 14.61 0.65
C GLN A 130 13.58 15.15 0.09
N ALA A 131 12.55 14.32 -0.03
CA ALA A 131 11.28 14.70 -0.64
C ALA A 131 10.09 14.54 0.32
N TYR A 132 9.75 13.32 0.73
CA TYR A 132 8.49 13.05 1.42
C TYR A 132 8.38 13.68 2.81
N GLN A 133 9.51 13.87 3.50
CA GLN A 133 9.58 14.57 4.79
C GLN A 133 10.31 15.90 4.69
N HIS A 134 10.39 16.47 3.48
CA HIS A 134 10.99 17.78 3.32
C HIS A 134 10.21 18.80 4.17
N LYS A 135 10.91 19.50 5.06
CA LYS A 135 10.31 20.41 6.06
C LYS A 135 9.28 21.39 5.49
N ILE A 136 9.52 21.90 4.28
CA ILE A 136 8.60 22.84 3.62
C ILE A 136 7.34 22.12 3.10
N VAL A 137 7.48 20.90 2.57
CA VAL A 137 6.33 20.08 2.15
C VAL A 137 5.44 19.80 3.35
N ASN A 138 6.01 19.34 4.47
CA ASN A 138 5.27 19.09 5.70
C ASN A 138 4.50 20.33 6.21
N ILE A 139 5.13 21.51 6.16
CA ILE A 139 4.47 22.78 6.54
C ILE A 139 3.32 23.12 5.58
N ILE A 140 3.50 22.91 4.28
CA ILE A 140 2.46 23.15 3.27
C ILE A 140 1.27 22.20 3.50
N GLU A 141 1.52 20.90 3.69
CA GLU A 141 0.48 19.91 3.99
C GLU A 141 -0.29 20.26 5.27
N GLU A 142 0.41 20.72 6.31
CA GLU A 142 -0.21 21.18 7.55
C GLU A 142 -1.11 22.40 7.29
N LYS A 143 -0.64 23.39 6.53
CA LYS A 143 -1.41 24.59 6.20
C LYS A 143 -2.64 24.27 5.34
N ILE A 144 -2.50 23.41 4.34
CA ILE A 144 -3.62 22.92 3.52
C ILE A 144 -4.64 22.23 4.42
N SER A 145 -4.20 21.35 5.31
CA SER A 145 -5.10 20.69 6.26
C SER A 145 -5.85 21.69 7.16
N LYS A 146 -5.15 22.71 7.68
CA LYS A 146 -5.76 23.77 8.51
C LYS A 146 -6.79 24.59 7.72
N ALA A 147 -6.50 24.91 6.46
CA ALA A 147 -7.43 25.60 5.58
C ALA A 147 -8.68 24.76 5.32
N LEU A 148 -8.53 23.46 5.05
CA LEU A 148 -9.64 22.52 4.88
C LEU A 148 -10.49 22.42 6.16
N LEU A 149 -9.86 22.34 7.33
CA LEU A 149 -10.54 22.36 8.64
C LEU A 149 -11.32 23.66 8.87
N ALA A 150 -10.75 24.82 8.56
CA ALA A 150 -11.44 26.10 8.70
C ALA A 150 -12.60 26.26 7.71
N ALA A 151 -12.51 25.62 6.54
CA ALA A 151 -13.56 25.60 5.53
C ALA A 151 -14.63 24.52 5.78
N LYS A 152 -14.46 23.67 6.79
CA LYS A 152 -15.32 22.51 7.10
C LYS A 152 -16.81 22.87 7.08
N ASP A 153 -17.18 23.93 7.80
CA ASP A 153 -18.59 24.32 8.01
C ASP A 153 -19.17 25.13 6.84
N LYS A 154 -18.36 25.45 5.83
CA LYS A 154 -18.78 26.22 4.65
C LYS A 154 -19.33 25.35 3.52
N SER A 155 -19.13 24.04 3.60
CA SER A 155 -19.67 23.08 2.63
C SER A 155 -19.85 21.73 3.29
N THR A 156 -21.05 21.16 3.18
CA THR A 156 -21.39 19.86 3.75
C THR A 156 -20.46 18.75 3.24
N LYS A 157 -20.02 18.84 1.98
CA LYS A 157 -19.06 17.91 1.36
C LYS A 157 -17.67 17.99 1.99
N LEU A 158 -17.20 19.21 2.27
CA LEU A 158 -15.94 19.44 2.99
C LEU A 158 -16.05 19.00 4.45
N SER A 159 -17.22 19.19 5.07
CA SER A 159 -17.47 18.75 6.45
C SER A 159 -17.23 17.25 6.64
N GLN A 160 -17.80 16.47 5.73
CA GLN A 160 -17.61 15.03 5.72
C GLN A 160 -16.19 14.62 5.35
N ALA A 161 -15.56 15.35 4.42
CA ALA A 161 -14.19 15.09 4.01
C ALA A 161 -13.18 15.26 5.17
N VAL A 162 -13.40 16.28 5.99
CA VAL A 162 -12.53 16.67 7.10
C VAL A 162 -12.68 15.74 8.31
N GLU A 163 -13.89 15.22 8.60
CA GLU A 163 -14.11 14.28 9.71
C GLU A 163 -13.22 13.05 9.60
N SER A 164 -13.05 12.50 8.39
CA SER A 164 -12.18 11.35 8.18
C SER A 164 -10.69 11.68 8.18
N ILE A 165 -10.32 12.96 7.98
CA ILE A 165 -8.93 13.42 8.08
C ILE A 165 -8.53 13.64 9.56
N SER A 166 -9.43 14.15 10.40
CA SER A 166 -9.14 14.38 11.82
C SER A 166 -8.82 13.11 12.61
N GLU A 167 -9.42 11.97 12.25
CA GLU A 167 -9.14 10.67 12.86
C GLU A 167 -7.77 10.08 12.45
N ILE A 168 -7.16 10.60 11.39
CA ILE A 168 -5.82 10.21 10.93
C ILE A 168 -4.75 11.00 11.69
N LYS A 169 -4.99 12.28 11.99
CA LYS A 169 -4.00 13.16 12.66
C LYS A 169 -3.77 12.87 14.14
N THR A 170 -4.66 12.17 14.83
CA THR A 170 -4.44 11.74 16.23
C THR A 170 -3.41 10.60 16.34
N ARG A 171 -2.95 10.04 15.22
CA ARG A 171 -2.04 8.89 15.17
C ARG A 171 -0.61 9.36 14.92
N LYS A 172 0.09 9.72 16.00
CA LYS A 172 1.54 9.95 15.98
C LYS A 172 2.38 8.70 16.28
N ASP A 173 1.76 7.54 16.53
CA ASP A 173 2.50 6.30 16.77
C ASP A 173 2.20 5.20 15.72
N PRO A 174 3.22 4.46 15.21
CA PRO A 174 3.07 3.54 14.08
C PRO A 174 2.48 2.16 14.45
N LYS A 175 1.97 1.96 15.66
CA LYS A 175 1.54 0.65 16.13
C LYS A 175 0.02 0.61 16.33
N GLU A 176 -0.59 -0.31 15.58
CA GLU A 176 -1.96 -0.82 15.71
C GLU A 176 -3.13 0.13 15.39
N VAL A 177 -3.91 -0.26 14.37
CA VAL A 177 -5.34 0.09 14.30
C VAL A 177 -6.08 -1.15 13.82
N ASP A 178 -7.01 -1.64 14.65
CA ASP A 178 -7.93 -2.72 14.32
C ASP A 178 -8.88 -2.35 13.16
N GLU A 179 -9.15 -3.37 12.35
CA GLU A 179 -9.84 -3.38 11.06
C GLU A 179 -11.30 -2.89 11.14
N ASN A 180 -11.95 -3.04 12.29
CA ASN A 180 -13.36 -2.68 12.45
C ASN A 180 -13.58 -1.14 12.46
N THR A 181 -12.61 -0.39 13.00
CA THR A 181 -12.71 1.08 13.10
C THR A 181 -12.46 1.74 11.74
N ARG A 182 -11.57 1.19 10.90
CA ARG A 182 -11.29 1.70 9.54
C ARG A 182 -12.50 1.56 8.62
N THR A 183 -13.26 0.49 8.78
CA THR A 183 -14.41 0.15 7.92
C THR A 183 -15.58 1.13 8.05
N ASN A 184 -15.78 1.73 9.23
CA ASN A 184 -16.92 2.63 9.49
C ASN A 184 -16.73 4.05 8.94
N VAL A 185 -15.52 4.58 9.02
CA VAL A 185 -15.14 5.93 8.58
C VAL A 185 -15.27 6.05 7.06
N LEU A 186 -14.85 4.99 6.40
CA LEU A 186 -14.84 4.88 4.95
C LEU A 186 -16.23 4.82 4.36
N LYS A 187 -17.11 3.96 4.90
CA LYS A 187 -18.53 3.87 4.50
C LYS A 187 -19.24 5.23 4.52
N LYS A 188 -18.79 6.18 5.34
CA LYS A 188 -19.33 7.54 5.44
C LYS A 188 -18.86 8.45 4.30
N PHE A 189 -17.61 8.32 3.85
CA PHE A 189 -17.03 9.09 2.74
C PHE A 189 -17.68 8.78 1.39
N ILE A 190 -18.08 7.54 1.25
CA ILE A 190 -18.55 6.92 0.01
C ILE A 190 -19.98 7.32 -0.34
N LYS A 191 -20.84 7.47 0.68
CA LYS A 191 -22.24 7.90 0.50
C LYS A 191 -22.38 9.33 -0.05
N LEU A 192 -21.28 10.00 -0.37
CA LEU A 192 -21.19 11.43 -0.70
C LEU A 192 -20.71 11.70 -2.12
N THR A 193 -20.27 10.65 -2.81
CA THR A 193 -20.05 10.57 -4.26
C THR A 193 -21.16 9.73 -4.87
#